data_AF-A0A8B4GFL3-F1
#
_entry.id   AF-A0A8B4GFL3-F1
#
_cell.length_a   1.000
_cell.length_b   1.000
_cell.length_c   1.000
_cell.angle_alpha   90.00
_cell.angle_beta   90.00
_cell.angle_gamma   90.00
#
_symmetry.space_group_name_H-M   'P 1'
#
loop_
_entity.id
_entity.type
_entity.pdbx_description
1 polymer ?
#
loop_
_entity_poly.entity_id
_entity_poly.type
_entity_poly.pdbx_seq_one_letter_code
_entity_poly.pdbx_strand_id
1 'polypeptide(L)'
;MPKGLRFYNMAICYNRHRYSQLFTSLPDDQGGEGRHKCCGCAYEQGLQQGFKRSSQAWVDLDSLPESQAGTVRHKSPKAAYAKGYNDGMMASYDKPSKAG
;
A
#
# COMPACT_ATOMS: atom_id res chain seq x y z
N MET A 1 -34.84 6.08 5.54
CA MET A 1 -33.69 6.58 4.76
C MET A 1 -32.66 5.47 4.66
N PRO A 2 -32.36 4.89 3.48
CA PRO A 2 -31.39 3.81 3.40
C PRO A 2 -29.98 4.39 3.56
N LYS A 3 -29.20 3.82 4.49
CA LYS A 3 -27.79 4.13 4.73
C LYS A 3 -27.01 3.69 3.48
N GLY A 4 -26.22 4.61 2.92
CA GLY A 4 -25.49 4.39 1.68
C GLY A 4 -24.68 3.10 1.70
N LEU A 5 -24.85 2.28 0.66
CA LEU A 5 -23.97 1.14 0.39
C LEU A 5 -22.55 1.69 0.20
N ARG A 6 -21.69 1.51 1.19
CA ARG A 6 -20.24 1.47 0.94
C ARG A 6 -19.99 0.21 0.15
N PHE A 7 -19.71 0.33 -1.15
CA PHE A 7 -19.23 -0.77 -1.97
C PHE A 7 -17.91 -1.25 -1.37
N TYR A 8 -17.96 -2.30 -0.56
CA TYR A 8 -16.76 -3.03 -0.14
C TYR A 8 -16.15 -3.60 -1.42
N ASN A 9 -15.07 -2.99 -1.89
CA ASN A 9 -14.40 -3.45 -3.10
C ASN A 9 -13.67 -4.77 -2.78
N MET A 10 -14.42 -5.88 -2.82
CA MET A 10 -13.95 -7.25 -2.64
C MET A 10 -13.22 -7.75 -3.90
N ALA A 11 -12.45 -6.88 -4.55
CA ALA A 11 -11.69 -7.23 -5.73
C ALA A 11 -10.41 -7.96 -5.32
N ILE A 12 -10.12 -9.10 -5.98
CA ILE A 12 -8.83 -9.77 -5.84
C ILE A 12 -7.80 -9.02 -6.69
N CYS A 13 -6.65 -8.70 -6.11
CA CYS A 13 -5.53 -8.14 -6.86
C CYS A 13 -4.83 -9.23 -7.68
N TYR A 14 -4.56 -8.94 -8.96
CA TYR A 14 -3.80 -9.79 -9.88
C TYR A 14 -2.50 -9.14 -10.38
N ASN A 15 -2.16 -7.97 -9.88
CA ASN A 15 -0.98 -7.22 -10.33
C ASN A 15 0.32 -7.96 -10.00
N ARG A 16 1.35 -7.72 -10.81
CA ARG A 16 2.66 -8.38 -10.66
C ARG A 16 3.39 -8.03 -9.36
N HIS A 17 3.07 -6.89 -8.76
CA HIS A 17 3.67 -6.47 -7.50
C HIS A 17 3.50 -7.50 -6.37
N ARG A 18 2.51 -8.41 -6.46
CA ARG A 18 2.29 -9.49 -5.50
C ARG A 18 3.50 -10.41 -5.33
N TYR A 19 4.42 -10.42 -6.30
CA TYR A 19 5.63 -11.24 -6.31
C TYR A 19 6.91 -10.43 -6.15
N SER A 20 6.81 -9.14 -5.84
CA SER A 20 8.00 -8.30 -5.65
C SER A 20 8.81 -8.78 -4.46
N GLN A 21 10.12 -8.95 -4.66
CA GLN A 21 11.05 -9.29 -3.59
C GLN A 21 11.15 -8.17 -2.54
N LEU A 22 10.72 -6.95 -2.87
CA LEU A 22 10.64 -5.83 -1.92
C LEU A 22 9.89 -6.19 -0.63
N PHE A 23 8.93 -7.11 -0.74
CA PHE A 23 8.04 -7.46 0.36
C PHE A 23 8.55 -8.62 1.23
N THR A 24 9.66 -9.26 0.88
CA THR A 24 10.19 -10.39 1.66
C THR A 24 10.67 -9.98 3.05
N SER A 25 11.20 -8.77 3.17
CA SER A 25 11.68 -8.19 4.43
C SER A 25 10.57 -7.56 5.29
N LEU A 26 9.34 -7.49 4.80
CA LEU A 26 8.23 -6.96 5.58
C LEU A 26 7.84 -7.92 6.70
N PRO A 27 7.37 -7.40 7.85
CA PRO A 27 6.87 -8.23 8.93
C PRO A 27 5.62 -8.99 8.48
N ASP A 28 5.49 -10.21 8.99
CA ASP A 28 4.25 -10.98 8.85
C ASP A 28 3.15 -10.40 9.75
N ASP A 29 1.91 -10.45 9.26
CA ASP A 29 0.72 -9.96 9.95
C ASP A 29 -0.45 -10.92 9.69
N GLN A 30 -0.60 -11.89 10.59
CA GLN A 30 -1.60 -12.95 10.52
C GLN A 30 -2.89 -12.62 11.28
N GLY A 31 -2.88 -11.55 12.08
CA GLY A 31 -3.94 -11.26 13.06
C GLY A 31 -4.53 -9.86 12.97
N GLY A 32 -3.96 -8.96 12.16
CA GLY A 32 -4.36 -7.55 12.10
C GLY A 32 -5.50 -7.22 11.14
N GLU A 33 -6.00 -5.99 11.27
CA GLU A 33 -6.86 -5.35 10.28
C GLU A 33 -6.13 -5.29 8.93
N GLY A 34 -6.78 -5.84 7.89
CA GLY A 34 -6.21 -5.87 6.55
C GLY A 34 -5.34 -7.09 6.24
N ARG A 35 -5.30 -8.13 7.07
CA ARG A 35 -4.51 -9.37 6.84
C ARG A 35 -4.76 -10.10 5.50
N HIS A 36 -5.82 -9.76 4.77
CA HIS A 36 -6.06 -10.26 3.41
C HIS A 36 -5.84 -9.20 2.33
N LYS A 37 -5.50 -7.96 2.69
CA LYS A 37 -5.33 -6.85 1.75
C LYS A 37 -3.98 -6.95 1.05
N CYS A 38 -3.95 -6.54 -0.22
CA CYS A 38 -2.75 -6.59 -1.02
C CYS A 38 -1.68 -5.62 -0.51
N CYS A 39 -0.57 -6.13 0.02
CA CYS A 39 0.57 -5.31 0.44
C CYS A 39 1.19 -4.53 -0.72
N GLY A 40 1.14 -5.07 -1.94
CA GLY A 40 1.59 -4.36 -3.13
C GLY A 40 0.81 -3.08 -3.38
N CYS A 41 -0.52 -3.15 -3.29
CA CYS A 41 -1.38 -1.97 -3.43
C CYS A 41 -1.20 -1.00 -2.27
N ALA A 42 -1.00 -1.51 -1.05
CA ALA A 42 -0.72 -0.68 0.12
C ALA A 42 0.58 0.11 -0.04
N TYR A 43 1.63 -0.54 -0.55
CA TYR A 43 2.90 0.11 -0.88
C TYR A 43 2.73 1.20 -1.94
N GLU A 44 2.02 0.94 -3.03
CA GLU A 44 1.77 1.93 -4.08
C GLU A 44 0.97 3.13 -3.56
N GLN A 45 -0.02 2.89 -2.70
CA GLN A 45 -0.75 3.94 -2.03
C GLN A 45 0.18 4.79 -1.17
N GLY A 46 1.03 4.17 -0.35
CA GLY A 46 2.04 4.85 0.44
C GLY A 46 2.98 5.68 -0.44
N LEU A 47 3.53 5.07 -1.50
CA LEU A 47 4.43 5.71 -2.46
C LEU A 47 3.82 6.99 -3.04
N GLN A 48 2.56 6.92 -3.48
CA GLN A 48 1.87 8.08 -4.02
C GLN A 48 1.66 9.18 -2.96
N GLN A 49 1.28 8.81 -1.73
CA GLN A 49 1.03 9.77 -0.66
C GLN A 49 2.33 10.43 -0.17
N GLY A 50 3.39 9.66 -0.02
CA GLY A 50 4.72 10.15 0.34
C GLY A 50 5.29 11.08 -0.72
N PHE A 51 5.12 10.73 -2.00
CA PHE A 51 5.56 11.60 -3.10
C PHE A 51 4.84 12.95 -3.13
N LYS A 52 3.55 12.97 -2.79
CA LYS A 52 2.76 14.19 -2.62
C LYS A 52 3.07 14.94 -1.33
N ARG A 53 3.87 14.35 -0.43
CA ARG A 53 4.09 14.81 0.96
C ARG A 53 2.77 15.03 1.71
N SER A 54 1.81 14.15 1.48
CA SER A 54 0.48 14.20 2.10
C SER A 54 0.55 13.93 3.60
N SER A 55 -0.33 14.55 4.39
CA SER A 55 -0.46 14.28 5.83
C SER A 55 -1.12 12.94 6.16
N GLN A 56 -1.51 12.16 5.14
CA GLN A 56 -2.08 10.83 5.33
C GLN A 56 -1.01 9.86 5.87
N ALA A 57 -0.96 9.72 7.19
CA ALA A 57 0.03 8.87 7.87
C ALA A 57 -0.27 7.37 7.79
N TRP A 58 -1.50 6.99 7.42
CA TRP A 58 -1.98 5.62 7.49
C TRP A 58 -2.60 5.14 6.18
N VAL A 59 -2.45 3.84 5.92
CA VAL A 59 -3.06 3.14 4.79
C VAL A 59 -4.59 3.20 4.87
N ASP A 60 -5.24 3.47 3.74
CA ASP A 60 -6.68 3.30 3.60
C ASP A 60 -6.97 1.85 3.20
N LEU A 61 -7.16 0.99 4.20
CA LEU A 61 -7.39 -0.45 4.01
C LEU A 61 -8.67 -0.77 3.22
N ASP A 62 -9.70 0.07 3.32
CA ASP A 62 -10.99 -0.17 2.66
C ASP A 62 -10.88 -0.02 1.15
N SER A 63 -9.98 0.85 0.69
CA SER A 63 -9.66 1.04 -0.73
C SER A 63 -8.85 -0.10 -1.35
N LEU A 64 -8.22 -0.95 -0.53
CA LEU A 64 -7.31 -1.97 -1.04
C LEU A 64 -8.07 -3.23 -1.50
N PRO A 65 -7.67 -3.82 -2.65
CA PRO A 65 -8.11 -5.16 -3.02
C PRO A 65 -7.49 -6.21 -2.09
N GLU A 66 -8.10 -7.40 -2.05
CA GLU A 66 -7.53 -8.54 -1.34
C GLU A 66 -6.42 -9.23 -2.15
N SER A 67 -5.44 -9.82 -1.48
CA SER A 67 -4.45 -10.70 -2.08
C SER A 67 -3.88 -11.69 -1.06
N GLN A 68 -3.91 -12.97 -1.41
CA GLN A 68 -3.28 -14.06 -0.64
C GLN A 68 -2.21 -14.82 -1.44
N ALA A 69 -1.66 -14.20 -2.48
CA ALA A 69 -0.73 -14.84 -3.41
C ALA A 69 0.65 -14.18 -3.39
N GLY A 70 1.68 -14.94 -3.75
CA GLY A 70 3.05 -14.42 -3.93
C GLY A 70 3.75 -14.02 -2.64
N THR A 71 4.73 -13.13 -2.77
CA THR A 71 5.58 -12.64 -1.67
C THR A 71 4.84 -11.69 -0.71
N VAL A 72 3.70 -11.12 -1.15
CA VAL A 72 2.85 -10.28 -0.29
C VAL A 72 1.99 -11.08 0.68
N ARG A 73 1.91 -12.41 0.53
CA ARG A 73 1.08 -13.26 1.37
C ARG A 73 1.54 -13.16 2.82
N HIS A 74 0.58 -12.96 3.71
CA HIS A 74 0.78 -12.82 5.15
C HIS A 74 1.64 -11.63 5.57
N LYS A 75 2.00 -10.71 4.67
CA LYS A 75 2.74 -9.49 5.03
C LYS A 75 1.81 -8.41 5.55
N SER A 76 2.35 -7.49 6.36
CA SER A 76 1.57 -6.36 6.86
C SER A 76 1.35 -5.29 5.77
N PRO A 77 0.10 -4.99 5.37
CA PRO A 77 -0.18 -3.89 4.45
C PRO A 77 0.15 -2.53 5.06
N LYS A 78 0.05 -2.38 6.40
CA LYS A 78 0.42 -1.17 7.12
C LYS A 78 1.94 -0.92 7.01
N ALA A 79 2.76 -1.96 7.20
CA ALA A 79 4.21 -1.85 7.01
C ALA A 79 4.59 -1.57 5.55
N ALA A 80 3.90 -2.22 4.60
CA ALA A 80 4.10 -1.96 3.17
C ALA A 80 3.80 -0.50 2.79
N TYR A 81 2.69 0.05 3.31
CA TYR A 81 2.35 1.46 3.14
C TYR A 81 3.42 2.38 3.72
N ALA A 82 3.86 2.16 4.96
CA ALA A 82 4.87 2.99 5.60
C ALA A 82 6.18 3.01 4.81
N LYS A 83 6.61 1.84 4.30
CA LYS A 83 7.76 1.73 3.41
C LYS A 83 7.55 2.55 2.13
N GLY A 84 6.42 2.36 1.45
CA GLY A 84 6.10 3.10 0.24
C GLY A 84 6.09 4.61 0.47
N TYR A 85 5.49 5.06 1.57
CA TYR A 85 5.45 6.47 1.94
C TYR A 85 6.85 7.05 2.12
N ASN A 86 7.75 6.34 2.79
CA ASN A 86 9.13 6.78 2.94
C ASN A 86 9.85 6.86 1.58
N ASP A 87 9.74 5.81 0.75
CA ASP A 87 10.34 5.79 -0.59
C ASP A 87 9.81 6.95 -1.46
N GLY A 88 8.51 7.24 -1.38
CA GLY A 88 7.86 8.32 -2.10
C GLY A 88 8.30 9.70 -1.60
N MET A 89 8.43 9.87 -0.28
CA MET A 89 8.96 11.08 0.34
C MET A 89 10.37 11.36 -0.18
N MET A 90 11.29 10.39 -0.18
CA MET A 90 12.64 10.58 -0.71
C MET A 90 12.61 10.98 -2.19
N ALA A 91 11.86 10.23 -3.01
CA ALA A 91 11.71 10.51 -4.44
C ALA A 91 11.13 11.90 -4.75
N SER A 92 10.37 12.50 -3.83
CA SER A 92 9.83 13.85 -4.01
C SER A 92 10.90 14.95 -3.93
N TYR A 93 12.03 14.69 -3.27
CA TYR A 93 13.18 15.60 -3.16
C TYR A 93 14.23 15.35 -4.26
N ASP A 94 14.30 14.13 -4.80
CA ASP A 94 15.27 13.74 -5.83
C ASP A 94 14.93 14.26 -7.25
N LYS A 95 13.89 15.09 -7.41
CA LYS A 95 13.69 15.79 -8.68
C LYS A 95 14.83 16.79 -8.85
N PRO A 96 15.64 16.71 -9.92
CA PRO A 96 16.62 17.75 -10.18
C PRO A 96 15.86 19.08 -10.23
N SER A 97 16.31 20.04 -9.41
CA SER A 97 15.91 21.43 -9.57
C SER A 97 16.00 21.74 -11.05
N LYS A 98 14.91 22.17 -11.69
CA LYS A 98 15.01 22.77 -13.02
C LYS A 98 16.07 23.86 -12.90
N ALA A 99 17.27 23.58 -13.40
CA ALA A 99 18.29 24.59 -13.60
C ALA A 99 17.68 25.60 -14.56
N GLY A 100 17.33 26.76 -14.01
CA GLY A 100 17.05 27.96 -14.80
C GLY A 100 18.36 28.56 -15.29
#